data_AF-A0A961B075-F1
#
_entry.id   AF-A0A961B075-F1
#
_cell.length_a   1.000
_cell.length_b   1.000
_cell.length_c   1.000
_cell.angle_alpha   90.00
_cell.angle_beta   90.00
_cell.angle_gamma   90.00
#
_symmetry.space_group_name_H-M   'P 1'
#
loop_
_entity.id
_entity.type
_entity.pdbx_description
1 polymer ?
#
loop_
_entity_poly.entity_id
_entity_poly.type
_entity_poly.pdbx_seq_one_letter_code
_entity_poly.pdbx_strand_id
1 'polypeptide(L)'
;MLAILAPRIAFAIPAALDPLTVLEKNCVSCHNAKDHKGDVVLDRAPVAVETPKAIVEAISGAEPEMPKDRAPLSAAEVAALAAWVKDGAKIPAGRVLEDRHVPGLDWWSLKPIPTQQGMVPDPTLFNETEKGWVRNEIDAFILAKLKEKGLKPSPEAKPRVLARRLFFDLTGLPPSPERLAAFEKARAADPEGAYRALVEELLESPGYGEHWARHWLDVARYGETHGYDKDKPR
;
A
#
# COMPACT_ATOMS: atom_id res chain seq x y z
N MET A 1 -6.27 -48.10 28.14
CA MET A 1 -6.25 -47.59 26.76
C MET A 1 -7.00 -46.27 26.74
N LEU A 2 -6.31 -45.14 26.56
CA LEU A 2 -6.95 -43.83 26.49
C LEU A 2 -7.04 -43.43 25.01
N ALA A 3 -8.26 -43.37 24.46
CA ALA A 3 -8.47 -43.05 23.06
C ALA A 3 -8.41 -41.52 22.85
N ILE A 4 -7.35 -41.04 22.21
CA ILE A 4 -7.21 -39.64 21.81
C ILE A 4 -8.08 -39.43 20.57
N LEU A 5 -9.26 -38.83 20.73
CA LEU A 5 -10.04 -38.31 19.61
C LEU A 5 -9.36 -37.06 19.06
N ALA A 6 -8.68 -37.19 17.93
CA ALA A 6 -8.22 -36.04 17.16
C ALA A 6 -9.44 -35.24 16.66
N PRO A 7 -9.44 -33.89 16.76
CA PRO A 7 -10.54 -33.09 16.26
C PRO A 7 -10.60 -33.22 14.73
N ARG A 8 -11.76 -33.60 14.20
CA ARG A 8 -12.03 -33.48 12.76
C ARG A 8 -12.05 -32.00 12.40
N ILE A 9 -10.97 -31.52 11.80
CA ILE A 9 -10.94 -30.22 11.12
C ILE A 9 -11.91 -30.33 9.93
N ALA A 10 -13.14 -29.85 10.14
CA ALA A 10 -14.08 -29.66 9.06
C ALA A 10 -13.58 -28.46 8.24
N PHE A 11 -12.94 -28.75 7.10
CA PHE A 11 -12.77 -27.73 6.06
C PHE A 11 -14.16 -27.27 5.65
N ALA A 12 -14.52 -26.03 6.02
CA ALA A 12 -15.71 -25.40 5.49
C ALA A 12 -15.57 -25.35 3.97
N ILE A 13 -16.52 -25.96 3.26
CA ILE A 13 -16.62 -25.81 1.80
C ILE A 13 -16.75 -24.29 1.55
N PRO A 14 -15.84 -23.66 0.82
CA PRO A 14 -15.97 -22.23 0.53
C PRO A 14 -17.31 -22.01 -0.17
N ALA A 15 -18.03 -20.95 0.23
CA ALA A 15 -19.29 -20.60 -0.40
C ALA A 15 -19.09 -20.53 -1.92
N ALA A 16 -20.00 -21.14 -2.68
CA ALA A 16 -19.88 -21.19 -4.13
C ALA A 16 -19.71 -19.77 -4.70
N LEU A 17 -18.66 -19.59 -5.52
CA LEU A 17 -18.37 -18.29 -6.13
C LEU A 17 -19.58 -17.82 -6.94
N ASP A 18 -20.03 -16.58 -6.70
CA ASP A 18 -21.11 -15.99 -7.48
C ASP A 18 -20.64 -15.77 -8.93
N PRO A 19 -21.23 -16.45 -9.93
CA PRO A 19 -20.82 -16.33 -11.32
C PRO A 19 -21.00 -14.90 -11.85
N LEU A 20 -21.97 -14.13 -11.33
CA LEU A 20 -22.20 -12.75 -11.77
C LEU A 20 -21.08 -11.83 -11.28
N THR A 21 -20.57 -12.04 -10.07
CA THR A 21 -19.36 -11.36 -9.57
C THR A 21 -18.11 -11.73 -10.39
N VAL A 22 -18.01 -12.95 -10.93
CA VAL A 22 -16.91 -13.32 -11.85
C VAL A 22 -17.03 -12.55 -13.16
N LEU A 23 -18.24 -12.45 -13.74
CA LEU A 23 -18.48 -11.65 -14.95
C LEU A 23 -18.13 -10.17 -14.74
N GLU A 24 -18.60 -9.57 -13.64
CA GLU A 24 -18.34 -8.15 -13.28
C GLU A 24 -16.84 -7.83 -13.21
N LYS A 25 -16.01 -8.75 -12.69
CA LYS A 25 -14.55 -8.55 -12.55
C LYS A 25 -13.76 -8.86 -13.81
N ASN A 26 -14.17 -9.88 -14.57
CA ASN A 26 -13.34 -10.49 -15.59
C ASN A 26 -13.85 -10.29 -17.03
N CYS A 27 -15.13 -9.95 -17.22
CA CYS A 27 -15.75 -9.94 -18.55
C CYS A 27 -16.43 -8.61 -18.92
N VAL A 28 -17.13 -7.97 -17.97
CA VAL A 28 -18.00 -6.80 -18.26
C VAL A 28 -17.23 -5.61 -18.84
N SER A 29 -15.94 -5.43 -18.52
CA SER A 29 -15.09 -4.38 -19.12
C SER A 29 -14.99 -4.39 -20.65
N CYS A 30 -15.28 -5.52 -21.30
CA CYS A 30 -15.15 -5.72 -22.76
C CYS A 30 -16.35 -6.43 -23.42
N HIS A 31 -17.32 -6.86 -22.62
CA HIS A 31 -18.50 -7.61 -23.05
C HIS A 31 -19.77 -7.03 -22.41
N ASN A 32 -20.01 -5.74 -22.67
CA ASN A 32 -21.17 -4.99 -22.21
C ASN A 32 -21.87 -4.31 -23.40
N ALA A 33 -23.06 -3.75 -23.20
CA ALA A 33 -23.82 -3.17 -24.33
C ALA A 33 -23.16 -1.93 -25.01
N LYS A 34 -22.11 -1.33 -24.43
CA LYS A 34 -21.34 -0.23 -25.05
C LYS A 34 -20.08 -0.73 -25.77
N ASP A 35 -19.32 -1.62 -25.14
CA ASP A 35 -18.16 -2.31 -25.69
C ASP A 35 -18.43 -3.81 -25.68
N HIS A 36 -18.84 -4.34 -26.84
CA HIS A 36 -19.32 -5.71 -27.06
C HIS A 36 -18.36 -6.48 -27.98
N LYS A 37 -17.13 -6.71 -27.51
CA LYS A 37 -16.09 -7.36 -28.32
C LYS A 37 -16.50 -8.77 -28.71
N GLY A 38 -16.34 -9.11 -29.99
CA GLY A 38 -16.78 -10.39 -30.56
C GLY A 38 -18.30 -10.58 -30.58
N ASP A 39 -19.08 -9.49 -30.61
CA ASP A 39 -20.55 -9.48 -30.57
C ASP A 39 -21.16 -10.13 -29.31
N VAL A 40 -20.39 -10.15 -28.22
CA VAL A 40 -20.77 -10.76 -26.93
C VAL A 40 -21.16 -9.68 -25.91
N VAL A 41 -22.36 -9.80 -25.34
CA VAL A 41 -22.91 -8.94 -24.28
C VAL A 41 -23.30 -9.78 -23.07
N LEU A 42 -22.56 -9.61 -21.97
CA LEU A 42 -22.69 -10.37 -20.72
C LEU A 42 -23.20 -9.49 -19.56
N ASP A 43 -23.44 -8.19 -19.77
CA ASP A 43 -23.79 -7.24 -18.71
C ASP A 43 -25.28 -7.19 -18.34
N ARG A 44 -26.16 -7.91 -19.06
CA ARG A 44 -27.61 -7.83 -18.87
C ARG A 44 -28.35 -9.06 -19.40
N ALA A 45 -29.61 -9.22 -18.99
CA ALA A 45 -30.52 -10.19 -19.58
C ALA A 45 -31.26 -9.61 -20.82
N PRO A 46 -31.49 -10.41 -21.87
CA PRO A 46 -30.85 -11.69 -22.14
C PRO A 46 -29.37 -11.50 -22.48
N VAL A 47 -28.54 -12.48 -22.11
CA VAL A 47 -27.14 -12.54 -22.51
C VAL A 47 -27.07 -12.74 -24.02
N ALA A 48 -26.30 -11.91 -24.74
CA ALA A 48 -26.09 -12.06 -26.18
C ALA A 48 -24.75 -12.77 -26.43
N VAL A 49 -24.83 -14.00 -26.92
CA VAL A 49 -23.72 -14.87 -27.34
C VAL A 49 -24.23 -15.82 -28.42
N GLU A 50 -23.38 -16.29 -29.31
CA GLU A 50 -23.76 -17.29 -30.32
C GLU A 50 -24.31 -18.57 -29.67
N THR A 51 -23.60 -19.09 -28.66
CA THR A 51 -24.15 -20.09 -27.73
C THR A 51 -23.64 -19.81 -26.31
N PRO A 52 -24.43 -20.10 -25.25
CA PRO A 52 -23.92 -20.05 -23.87
C PRO A 52 -22.71 -20.96 -23.63
N LYS A 53 -22.57 -22.04 -24.40
CA LYS A 53 -21.44 -22.98 -24.33
C LYS A 53 -20.11 -22.34 -24.77
N ALA A 54 -20.14 -21.43 -25.75
CA ALA A 54 -18.96 -20.71 -26.22
C ALA A 54 -18.26 -19.91 -25.09
N ILE A 55 -19.00 -19.43 -24.09
CA ILE A 55 -18.43 -18.77 -22.90
C ILE A 55 -17.49 -19.73 -22.15
N VAL A 56 -17.90 -20.99 -21.96
CA VAL A 56 -17.12 -22.00 -21.25
C VAL A 56 -15.91 -22.43 -22.08
N GLU A 57 -16.08 -22.54 -23.40
CA GLU A 57 -15.00 -22.90 -24.32
C GLU A 57 -13.89 -21.84 -24.36
N ALA A 58 -14.24 -20.55 -24.40
CA ALA A 58 -13.27 -19.46 -24.41
C ALA A 58 -12.44 -19.34 -23.12
N ILE A 59 -12.99 -19.73 -21.96
CA ILE A 59 -12.30 -19.61 -20.65
C ILE A 59 -11.64 -20.92 -20.16
N SER A 60 -11.73 -22.01 -20.92
CA SER A 60 -11.26 -23.33 -20.51
C SER A 60 -10.11 -23.84 -21.39
N GLY A 61 -9.33 -24.78 -20.86
CA GLY A 61 -8.24 -25.44 -21.58
C GLY A 61 -6.86 -25.10 -21.00
N ALA A 62 -5.81 -25.55 -21.70
CA ALA A 62 -4.43 -25.24 -21.32
C ALA A 62 -4.03 -23.81 -21.69
N GLU A 63 -4.57 -23.29 -22.79
CA GLU A 63 -4.38 -21.93 -23.28
C GLU A 63 -5.76 -21.33 -23.60
N PRO A 64 -6.49 -20.81 -22.59
CA PRO A 64 -7.81 -20.21 -22.82
C PRO A 64 -7.69 -18.87 -23.54
N GLU A 65 -8.63 -18.60 -24.45
CA GLU A 65 -8.69 -17.34 -25.22
C GLU A 65 -9.13 -16.14 -24.38
N MET A 66 -9.85 -16.39 -23.28
CA MET A 66 -10.39 -15.38 -22.37
C MET A 66 -10.02 -15.67 -20.90
N PRO A 67 -9.71 -14.64 -20.10
CA PRO A 67 -9.78 -13.21 -20.43
C PRO A 67 -8.56 -12.73 -21.22
N LYS A 68 -8.78 -12.07 -22.35
CA LYS A 68 -7.70 -11.59 -23.24
C LYS A 68 -6.72 -10.66 -22.52
N ASP A 69 -5.43 -10.81 -22.84
CA ASP A 69 -4.30 -10.05 -22.32
C ASP A 69 -4.17 -10.05 -20.77
N ARG A 70 -4.74 -11.08 -20.11
CA ARG A 70 -4.72 -11.27 -18.65
C ARG A 70 -4.45 -12.73 -18.28
N ALA A 71 -4.24 -12.97 -16.99
CA ALA A 71 -4.10 -14.32 -16.46
C ALA A 71 -5.40 -15.13 -16.66
N PRO A 72 -5.32 -16.45 -16.95
CA PRO A 72 -6.45 -17.35 -16.97
C PRO A 72 -7.27 -17.29 -15.67
N LEU A 73 -8.58 -17.54 -15.79
CA LEU A 73 -9.45 -17.70 -14.62
C LEU A 73 -9.02 -18.91 -13.77
N SER A 74 -9.23 -18.82 -12.46
CA SER A 74 -9.02 -19.96 -11.58
C SER A 74 -10.02 -21.08 -11.88
N ALA A 75 -9.64 -22.33 -11.60
CA ALA A 75 -10.51 -23.49 -11.82
C ALA A 75 -11.88 -23.37 -11.10
N ALA A 76 -11.94 -22.66 -9.98
CA ALA A 76 -13.18 -22.39 -9.24
C ALA A 76 -14.08 -21.36 -9.96
N GLU A 77 -13.50 -20.32 -10.57
CA GLU A 77 -14.24 -19.33 -11.38
C GLU A 77 -14.78 -19.96 -12.68
N VAL A 78 -13.95 -20.77 -13.36
CA VAL A 78 -14.39 -21.54 -14.54
C VAL A 78 -15.53 -22.48 -14.19
N ALA A 79 -15.44 -23.21 -13.07
CA ALA A 79 -16.51 -24.09 -12.60
C ALA A 79 -17.81 -23.34 -12.27
N ALA A 80 -17.72 -22.16 -11.66
CA ALA A 80 -18.88 -21.32 -11.36
C ALA A 80 -19.58 -20.82 -12.64
N LEU A 81 -18.81 -20.34 -13.63
CA LEU A 81 -19.35 -19.91 -14.92
C LEU A 81 -19.93 -21.09 -15.73
N ALA A 82 -19.30 -22.26 -15.70
CA ALA A 82 -19.80 -23.47 -16.36
C ALA A 82 -21.15 -23.95 -15.75
N ALA A 83 -21.30 -23.89 -14.43
CA ALA A 83 -22.55 -24.18 -13.75
C ALA A 83 -23.64 -23.15 -14.13
N TRP A 84 -23.31 -21.86 -14.14
CA TRP A 84 -24.22 -20.79 -14.54
C TRP A 84 -24.70 -20.91 -15.99
N VAL A 85 -23.80 -21.26 -16.92
CA VAL A 85 -24.14 -21.57 -18.32
C VAL A 85 -25.10 -22.75 -18.40
N LYS A 86 -24.83 -23.83 -17.66
CA LYS A 86 -25.71 -25.02 -17.58
C LYS A 86 -27.10 -24.69 -17.05
N ASP A 87 -27.19 -23.76 -16.10
CA ASP A 87 -28.47 -23.28 -15.53
C ASP A 87 -29.19 -22.25 -16.42
N GLY A 88 -28.66 -21.99 -17.63
CA GLY A 88 -29.28 -21.18 -18.67
C GLY A 88 -28.77 -19.74 -18.76
N ALA A 89 -27.55 -19.46 -18.28
CA ALA A 89 -26.88 -18.15 -18.35
C ALA A 89 -27.74 -16.98 -17.83
N LYS A 90 -28.48 -17.23 -16.74
CA LYS A 90 -29.51 -16.30 -16.23
C LYS A 90 -28.87 -15.11 -15.51
N ILE A 91 -29.25 -13.91 -15.92
CA ILE A 91 -29.07 -12.67 -15.15
C ILE A 91 -30.46 -12.25 -14.63
N PRO A 92 -30.62 -11.88 -13.35
CA PRO A 92 -31.90 -11.43 -12.81
C PRO A 92 -32.50 -10.27 -13.62
N ALA A 93 -33.81 -10.33 -13.89
CA ALA A 93 -34.49 -9.30 -14.67
C ALA A 93 -34.30 -7.91 -14.06
N GLY A 94 -33.86 -6.94 -14.87
CA GLY A 94 -33.56 -5.58 -14.43
C GLY A 94 -32.18 -5.38 -13.78
N ARG A 95 -31.41 -6.46 -13.48
CA ARG A 95 -30.00 -6.31 -13.08
C ARG A 95 -29.15 -6.03 -14.32
N VAL A 96 -28.41 -4.93 -14.26
CA VAL A 96 -27.25 -4.68 -15.13
C VAL A 96 -26.02 -4.97 -14.26
N LEU A 97 -25.07 -5.73 -14.80
CA LEU A 97 -23.76 -5.97 -14.19
C LEU A 97 -22.87 -4.76 -14.47
N GLU A 98 -22.18 -4.27 -13.44
CA GLU A 98 -21.26 -3.15 -13.58
C GLU A 98 -19.83 -3.65 -13.80
N ASP A 99 -19.02 -2.87 -14.51
CA ASP A 99 -17.60 -3.19 -14.61
C ASP A 99 -16.93 -2.98 -13.25
N ARG A 100 -16.50 -4.08 -12.64
CA ARG A 100 -15.71 -4.12 -11.41
C ARG A 100 -14.26 -4.47 -11.69
N HIS A 101 -13.85 -4.50 -12.96
CA HIS A 101 -12.45 -4.45 -13.32
C HIS A 101 -11.90 -3.06 -12.98
N VAL A 102 -11.17 -2.96 -11.87
CA VAL A 102 -10.40 -1.76 -11.54
C VAL A 102 -8.93 -2.06 -11.88
N PRO A 103 -8.45 -1.68 -13.08
CA PRO A 103 -7.06 -1.90 -13.45
C PRO A 103 -6.15 -1.14 -12.48
N GLY A 104 -5.12 -1.81 -11.97
CA GLY A 104 -4.17 -1.22 -11.03
C GLY A 104 -4.52 -1.35 -9.54
N LEU A 105 -5.55 -2.10 -9.12
CA LEU A 105 -5.71 -2.42 -7.68
C LEU A 105 -4.58 -3.26 -7.07
N ASP A 106 -3.63 -3.75 -7.87
CA ASP A 106 -2.40 -4.38 -7.37
C ASP A 106 -1.36 -3.37 -6.84
N TRP A 107 -1.71 -2.08 -6.69
CA TRP A 107 -0.86 -1.10 -6.03
C TRP A 107 -0.56 -1.51 -4.58
N TRP A 108 0.70 -1.36 -4.18
CA TRP A 108 1.19 -1.73 -2.84
C TRP A 108 0.38 -1.11 -1.69
N SER A 109 -0.16 0.09 -1.90
CA SER A 109 -0.95 0.86 -0.92
C SER A 109 -2.40 0.39 -0.78
N LEU A 110 -2.88 -0.41 -1.72
CA LEU A 110 -4.24 -0.97 -1.75
C LEU A 110 -4.28 -2.45 -1.37
N LYS A 111 -3.10 -3.09 -1.25
CA LYS A 111 -2.97 -4.42 -0.66
C LYS A 111 -3.27 -4.33 0.84
N PRO A 112 -3.97 -5.31 1.44
CA PRO A 112 -4.13 -5.35 2.88
C PRO A 112 -2.75 -5.39 3.54
N ILE A 113 -2.53 -4.53 4.54
CA ILE A 113 -1.32 -4.57 5.36
C ILE A 113 -1.24 -5.99 5.95
N PRO A 114 -0.16 -6.76 5.71
CA PRO A 114 -0.10 -8.14 6.20
C PRO A 114 -0.12 -8.16 7.74
N THR A 115 -1.24 -8.59 8.32
CA THR A 115 -1.41 -8.68 9.78
C THR A 115 -0.71 -9.91 10.40
N GLN A 116 0.19 -10.56 9.66
CA GLN A 116 0.82 -11.81 10.07
C GLN A 116 2.03 -11.57 10.97
N GLN A 117 2.16 -12.41 12.01
CA GLN A 117 3.44 -12.58 12.73
C GLN A 117 4.60 -12.78 11.73
N GLY A 118 5.72 -12.10 11.98
CA GLY A 118 6.93 -12.21 11.17
C GLY A 118 7.24 -11.01 10.25
N MET A 119 6.42 -9.95 10.24
CA MET A 119 6.82 -8.70 9.58
C MET A 119 8.01 -8.05 10.29
N VAL A 120 7.93 -7.82 11.60
CA VAL A 120 9.07 -7.30 12.39
C VAL A 120 10.17 -8.37 12.43
N PRO A 121 11.43 -8.04 12.10
CA PRO A 121 12.53 -9.02 12.15
C PRO A 121 12.67 -9.66 13.53
N ASP A 122 12.90 -10.99 13.53
CA ASP A 122 13.02 -11.77 14.75
C ASP A 122 14.15 -11.23 15.65
N PRO A 123 13.89 -10.87 16.92
CA PRO A 123 14.90 -10.36 17.85
C PRO A 123 16.10 -11.28 18.09
N THR A 124 15.98 -12.58 17.78
CA THR A 124 17.09 -13.55 17.83
C THR A 124 18.14 -13.34 16.74
N LEU A 125 17.83 -12.58 15.68
CA LEU A 125 18.78 -12.15 14.65
C LEU A 125 19.80 -11.12 15.17
N PHE A 126 19.53 -10.52 16.34
CA PHE A 126 20.33 -9.46 16.93
C PHE A 126 21.12 -9.96 18.15
N ASN A 127 22.38 -9.54 18.27
CA ASN A 127 23.16 -9.72 19.50
C ASN A 127 22.75 -8.68 20.57
N GLU A 128 23.23 -8.82 21.80
CA GLU A 128 22.81 -7.93 22.91
C GLU A 128 23.13 -6.44 22.67
N THR A 129 24.25 -6.12 22.02
CA THR A 129 24.58 -4.72 21.65
C THR A 129 23.66 -4.18 20.57
N GLU A 130 23.30 -5.02 19.59
CA GLU A 130 22.34 -4.71 18.53
C GLU A 130 20.92 -4.52 19.07
N LYS A 131 20.47 -5.37 20.01
CA LYS A 131 19.19 -5.21 20.72
C LYS A 131 19.12 -3.90 21.49
N GLY A 132 20.23 -3.46 22.11
CA GLY A 132 20.32 -2.16 22.78
C GLY A 132 20.30 -0.95 21.83
N TRP A 133 20.49 -1.15 20.52
CA TRP A 133 20.37 -0.11 19.50
C TRP A 133 18.95 0.02 18.95
N VAL A 134 18.21 -1.09 18.87
CA VAL A 134 16.82 -1.14 18.38
C VAL A 134 15.87 -0.55 19.44
N ARG A 135 15.24 0.59 19.14
CA ARG A 135 14.31 1.28 20.05
C ARG A 135 12.84 1.04 19.69
N ASN A 136 12.58 0.71 18.43
CA ASN A 136 11.25 0.40 17.89
C ASN A 136 11.37 -0.60 16.72
N GLU A 137 10.23 -0.99 16.14
CA GLU A 137 10.13 -1.94 15.04
C GLU A 137 10.83 -1.45 13.76
N ILE A 138 10.83 -0.14 13.49
CA ILE A 138 11.49 0.47 12.32
C ILE A 138 13.01 0.28 12.42
N ASP A 139 13.58 0.46 13.61
CA ASP A 139 15.00 0.20 13.85
C ASP A 139 15.36 -1.26 13.59
N ALA A 140 14.47 -2.21 13.96
CA ALA A 140 14.67 -3.63 13.68
C ALA A 140 14.70 -3.90 12.16
N PHE A 141 13.79 -3.31 11.38
CA PHE A 141 13.81 -3.40 9.90
C PHE A 141 15.11 -2.85 9.31
N ILE A 142 15.56 -1.67 9.76
CA ILE A 142 16.79 -1.04 9.31
C ILE A 142 18.00 -1.93 9.65
N LEU A 143 18.09 -2.41 10.89
CA LEU A 143 19.22 -3.21 11.35
C LEU A 143 19.30 -4.57 10.65
N ALA A 144 18.16 -5.24 10.42
CA ALA A 144 18.12 -6.47 9.65
C ALA A 144 18.68 -6.26 8.22
N LYS A 145 18.30 -5.17 7.54
CA LYS A 145 18.81 -4.84 6.21
C LYS A 145 20.26 -4.35 6.19
N LEU A 146 20.75 -3.73 7.26
CA LEU A 146 22.18 -3.44 7.41
C LEU A 146 22.98 -4.74 7.56
N LYS A 147 22.55 -5.67 8.42
CA LYS A 147 23.20 -6.98 8.63
C LYS A 147 23.22 -7.83 7.36
N GLU A 148 22.12 -7.91 6.62
CA GLU A 148 22.02 -8.58 5.31
C GLU A 148 23.09 -8.06 4.32
N LYS A 149 23.42 -6.77 4.40
CA LYS A 149 24.43 -6.12 3.55
C LYS A 149 25.84 -6.07 4.16
N GLY A 150 26.07 -6.70 5.32
CA GLY A 150 27.34 -6.64 6.04
C GLY A 150 27.70 -5.26 6.60
N LEU A 151 26.72 -4.35 6.71
CA LEU A 151 26.88 -2.99 7.21
C LEU A 151 26.56 -2.90 8.72
N LYS A 152 27.02 -1.82 9.35
CA LYS A 152 26.74 -1.49 10.75
C LYS A 152 26.13 -0.08 10.83
N PRO A 153 25.28 0.21 11.84
CA PRO A 153 24.84 1.58 12.11
C PRO A 153 26.02 2.54 12.33
N SER A 154 25.89 3.77 11.82
CA SER A 154 26.81 4.85 12.15
C SER A 154 26.70 5.21 13.64
N PRO A 155 27.80 5.65 14.30
CA PRO A 155 27.72 6.16 15.66
C PRO A 155 26.83 7.41 15.72
N GLU A 156 26.20 7.64 16.87
CA GLU A 156 25.39 8.84 17.10
C GLU A 156 26.24 10.11 16.94
N ALA A 157 25.65 11.14 16.35
CA ALA A 157 26.32 12.43 16.19
C ALA A 157 26.52 13.11 17.55
N LYS A 158 27.65 13.82 17.73
CA LYS A 158 27.87 14.65 18.93
C LYS A 158 26.69 15.62 19.14
N PRO A 159 26.27 15.93 20.39
CA PRO A 159 25.05 16.71 20.65
C PRO A 159 24.96 18.03 19.86
N ARG A 160 26.07 18.75 19.72
CA ARG A 160 26.18 19.95 18.88
C ARG A 160 25.78 19.74 17.41
N VAL A 161 26.20 18.63 16.83
CA VAL A 161 25.92 18.28 15.43
C VAL A 161 24.47 17.84 15.29
N LEU A 162 23.96 17.09 16.27
CA LEU A 162 22.58 16.63 16.33
C LEU A 162 21.61 17.83 16.41
N ALA A 163 21.81 18.76 17.34
CA ALA A 163 21.01 19.98 17.43
C ALA A 163 21.10 20.85 16.17
N ARG A 164 22.29 21.04 15.59
CA ARG A 164 22.43 21.80 14.33
C ARG A 164 21.62 21.17 13.19
N ARG A 165 21.60 19.84 13.08
CA ARG A 165 20.77 19.14 12.09
C ARG A 165 19.28 19.37 12.35
N LEU A 166 18.79 19.07 13.55
CA LEU A 166 17.38 19.29 13.92
C LEU A 166 16.88 20.70 13.59
N PHE A 167 17.66 21.73 13.91
CA PHE A 167 17.32 23.12 13.60
C PHE A 167 17.25 23.38 12.08
N PHE A 168 18.25 22.95 11.30
CA PHE A 168 18.19 23.12 9.84
C PHE A 168 17.10 22.27 9.18
N ASP A 169 16.88 21.04 9.64
CA ASP A 169 15.92 20.09 9.06
C ASP A 169 14.46 20.48 9.38
N LEU A 170 14.21 21.08 10.56
CA LEU A 170 12.86 21.48 10.99
C LEU A 170 12.54 22.95 10.68
N THR A 171 13.46 23.90 10.91
CA THR A 171 13.18 25.34 10.74
C THR A 171 14.02 26.01 9.64
N GLY A 172 15.03 25.33 9.09
CA GLY A 172 15.93 25.90 8.07
C GLY A 172 16.93 26.93 8.59
N LEU A 173 16.90 27.23 9.89
CA LEU A 173 17.75 28.25 10.51
C LEU A 173 18.76 27.60 11.45
N PRO A 174 19.98 28.15 11.60
CA PRO A 174 20.94 27.64 12.58
C PRO A 174 20.49 27.94 14.02
N PRO A 175 20.83 27.08 14.99
CA PRO A 175 20.64 27.39 16.41
C PRO A 175 21.63 28.46 16.88
N SER A 176 21.23 29.25 17.88
CA SER A 176 22.15 30.18 18.56
C SER A 176 23.21 29.44 19.40
N PRO A 177 24.35 30.07 19.72
CA PRO A 177 25.37 29.49 20.59
C PRO A 177 24.82 29.07 21.97
N GLU A 178 23.92 29.86 22.55
CA GLU A 178 23.29 29.63 23.85
C GLU A 178 22.35 28.44 23.79
N ARG A 179 21.55 28.33 22.72
CA ARG A 179 20.68 27.18 22.44
C ARG A 179 21.46 25.88 22.31
N LEU A 180 22.63 25.92 21.64
CA LEU A 180 23.53 24.76 21.56
C LEU A 180 24.10 24.37 22.93
N ALA A 181 24.58 25.33 23.71
CA ALA A 181 25.12 25.06 25.04
C ALA A 181 24.06 24.50 26.01
N ALA A 182 22.83 25.02 25.94
CA ALA A 182 21.69 24.52 26.70
C ALA A 182 21.35 23.07 26.32
N PHE A 183 21.29 22.75 25.02
CA PHE A 183 21.05 21.38 24.55
C PHE A 183 22.18 20.42 24.92
N GLU A 184 23.45 20.83 24.79
CA GLU A 184 24.60 20.02 25.20
C GLU A 184 24.54 19.66 26.69
N LYS A 185 24.16 20.61 27.55
CA LYS A 185 23.94 20.37 28.98
C LYS A 185 22.74 19.44 29.23
N ALA A 186 21.65 19.58 28.47
CA ALA A 186 20.46 18.75 28.60
C ALA A 186 20.70 17.29 28.14
N ARG A 187 21.22 17.04 26.92
CA ARG A 187 21.54 15.69 26.39
C ARG A 187 22.66 15.00 27.22
N ALA A 188 23.39 15.73 28.08
CA ALA A 188 24.33 15.15 29.04
C ALA A 188 23.67 14.67 30.36
N ALA A 189 22.51 15.23 30.75
CA ALA A 189 21.78 14.85 31.96
C ALA A 189 20.68 13.82 31.66
N ASP A 190 19.91 14.03 30.60
CA ASP A 190 18.92 13.11 30.06
C ASP A 190 19.03 13.14 28.53
N PRO A 191 19.73 12.18 27.90
CA PRO A 191 19.85 12.14 26.45
C PRO A 191 18.48 12.10 25.77
N GLU A 192 17.65 11.12 26.08
CA GLU A 192 16.44 10.84 25.30
C GLU A 192 15.36 11.89 25.53
N GLY A 193 15.16 12.34 26.77
CA GLY A 193 14.25 13.44 27.08
C GLY A 193 14.68 14.76 26.46
N ALA A 194 15.98 15.10 26.50
CA ALA A 194 16.46 16.35 25.89
C ALA A 194 16.34 16.37 24.36
N TYR A 195 16.59 15.24 23.70
CA TYR A 195 16.39 15.13 22.25
C TYR A 195 14.90 15.29 21.89
N ARG A 196 14.03 14.55 22.58
CA ARG A 196 12.59 14.61 22.36
C ARG A 196 12.02 16.00 22.61
N ALA A 197 12.35 16.63 23.73
CA ALA A 197 11.90 17.96 24.08
C ALA A 197 12.34 19.01 23.04
N LEU A 198 13.56 18.91 22.50
CA LEU A 198 14.00 19.81 21.44
C LEU A 198 13.24 19.58 20.13
N VAL A 199 12.93 18.34 19.77
CA VAL A 199 12.12 18.03 18.57
C VAL A 199 10.70 18.59 18.73
N GLU A 200 10.06 18.35 19.88
CA GLU A 200 8.71 18.87 20.19
C GLU A 200 8.69 20.41 20.14
N GLU A 201 9.65 21.09 20.79
CA GLU A 201 9.76 22.56 20.76
C GLU A 201 9.96 23.13 19.34
N LEU A 202 10.79 22.48 18.51
CA LEU A 202 11.03 22.93 17.13
C LEU A 202 9.79 22.72 16.25
N LEU A 203 9.07 21.61 16.40
CA LEU A 203 7.82 21.34 15.68
C LEU A 203 6.68 22.31 16.07
N GLU A 204 6.63 22.73 17.34
CA GLU A 204 5.69 23.75 17.83
C GLU A 204 6.09 25.18 17.43
N SER A 205 7.33 25.41 16.98
CA SER A 205 7.81 26.75 16.62
C SER A 205 7.22 27.28 15.30
N PRO A 206 6.94 28.60 15.19
CA PRO A 206 6.52 29.21 13.92
C PRO A 206 7.48 28.94 12.76
N GLY A 207 8.79 28.87 13.06
CA GLY A 207 9.85 28.59 12.09
C GLY A 207 9.70 27.23 11.40
N TYR A 208 9.07 26.23 12.02
CA TYR A 208 8.76 24.95 11.36
C TYR A 208 7.67 25.12 10.30
N GLY A 209 6.59 25.83 10.66
CA GLY A 209 5.52 26.18 9.72
C GLY A 209 6.02 27.03 8.56
N GLU A 210 6.83 28.05 8.84
CA GLU A 210 7.50 28.89 7.83
C GLU A 210 8.41 28.08 6.91
N HIS A 211 9.22 27.17 7.46
CA HIS A 211 10.14 26.34 6.68
C HIS A 211 9.39 25.46 5.67
N TRP A 212 8.35 24.77 6.12
CA TRP A 212 7.51 23.89 5.30
C TRP A 212 6.61 24.64 4.34
N ALA A 213 6.13 25.83 4.70
CA ALA A 213 5.32 26.67 3.81
C ALA A 213 6.06 26.97 2.50
N ARG A 214 7.38 27.17 2.52
CA ARG A 214 8.18 27.42 1.30
C ARG A 214 7.99 26.34 0.23
N HIS A 215 7.95 25.07 0.61
CA HIS A 215 7.71 23.97 -0.34
C HIS A 215 6.33 24.06 -1.01
N TRP A 216 5.33 24.57 -0.29
CA TRP A 216 4.00 24.84 -0.86
C TRP A 216 3.96 26.12 -1.70
N LEU A 217 4.73 27.15 -1.32
CA LEU A 217 4.88 28.38 -2.10
C LEU A 217 5.56 28.11 -3.45
N ASP A 218 6.55 27.23 -3.51
CA ASP A 218 7.17 26.75 -4.76
C ASP A 218 6.12 26.08 -5.68
N VAL A 219 5.31 25.16 -5.14
CA VAL A 219 4.22 24.48 -5.87
C VAL A 219 3.15 25.47 -6.35
N ALA A 220 2.81 26.45 -5.51
CA ALA A 220 1.85 27.51 -5.85
C ALA A 220 2.41 28.56 -6.83
N ARG A 221 3.69 28.47 -7.22
CA ARG A 221 4.41 29.48 -8.02
C ARG A 221 4.27 30.88 -7.41
N TYR A 222 4.40 30.94 -6.09
CA TYR A 222 4.49 32.19 -5.36
C TYR A 222 5.78 32.91 -5.76
N GLY A 223 5.69 34.22 -5.85
CA GLY A 223 6.80 35.10 -6.15
C GLY A 223 6.37 36.53 -5.87
N GLU A 224 7.28 37.29 -5.28
CA GLU A 224 7.07 38.69 -4.86
C GLU A 224 6.70 39.62 -6.03
N THR A 225 7.03 39.22 -7.26
CA THR A 225 6.75 39.98 -8.48
C THR A 225 6.06 39.10 -9.54
N HIS A 226 5.49 39.73 -10.58
CA HIS A 226 4.86 38.99 -11.68
C HIS A 226 5.84 38.20 -12.56
N GLY A 227 7.15 38.38 -12.40
CA GLY A 227 8.19 37.69 -13.17
C GLY A 227 8.38 38.25 -14.58
N TYR A 228 9.55 37.92 -15.15
CA TYR A 228 10.15 38.22 -16.46
C TYR A 228 9.68 39.43 -17.29
N ASP A 229 8.38 39.56 -17.61
CA ASP A 229 7.85 40.66 -18.43
C ASP A 229 7.44 41.90 -17.63
N LYS A 230 7.15 41.79 -16.32
CA LYS A 230 6.72 42.92 -15.48
C LYS A 230 7.26 42.82 -14.06
N ASP A 231 8.25 43.64 -13.75
CA ASP A 231 8.73 43.85 -12.38
C ASP A 231 7.78 44.79 -11.63
N LYS A 232 6.62 44.24 -11.25
CA LYS A 232 5.58 44.91 -10.44
C LYS A 232 5.21 44.00 -9.26
N PRO A 233 4.91 44.58 -8.07
CA PRO A 233 4.31 43.84 -6.96
C PRO A 233 3.00 43.19 -7.37
N ARG A 234 2.70 42.01 -6.80
CA ARG A 234 1.39 41.34 -6.91
C ARG A 234 0.35 41.93 -5.95
#